data_AF-A0A7S2VAL1-F1
#
_entry.id   AF-A0A7S2VAL1-F1
#
_cell.length_a   1.000
_cell.length_b   1.000
_cell.length_c   1.000
_cell.angle_alpha   90.00
_cell.angle_beta   90.00
_cell.angle_gamma   90.00
#
_symmetry.space_group_name_H-M   'P 1'
#
loop_
_entity.id
_entity.type
_entity.pdbx_description
1 polymer ?
#
loop_
_entity_poly.entity_id
_entity_poly.type
_entity_poly.pdbx_seq_one_letter_code
_entity_poly.pdbx_strand_id
1 'polypeptide(L)'
;MIMMTCIRQWLFLAAVTLLISSASAQSSRVHCQLEITLDDQPHETAWEIRGPIPGVAIVRETEYNHYQTGQTTIRESFFLEKMESYYLILVDEGEDGIKEGMYSVSCRFGSYDRILLTGKADYGDGGIFKFQVEPPAQQRQQQPVQSQRRSSFWPF
;
A
#
# COMPACT_ATOMS: atom_id res chain seq x y z
N MET A 1 62.92 -52.75 0.85
CA MET A 1 62.06 -52.75 2.06
C MET A 1 61.54 -51.34 2.24
N ILE A 2 60.23 -51.19 2.22
CA ILE A 2 59.49 -49.98 1.80
C ILE A 2 59.50 -48.90 2.88
N MET A 3 59.84 -47.66 2.47
CA MET A 3 59.64 -46.40 3.19
C MET A 3 58.15 -46.18 3.48
N MET A 4 57.82 -45.88 4.74
CA MET A 4 56.48 -45.45 5.14
C MET A 4 56.56 -44.03 5.69
N THR A 5 56.38 -43.06 4.78
CA THR A 5 56.30 -41.62 5.07
C THR A 5 54.89 -41.27 5.52
N CYS A 6 54.72 -40.98 6.81
CA CYS A 6 53.57 -40.25 7.34
C CYS A 6 53.94 -38.77 7.44
N ILE A 7 52.96 -37.88 7.22
CA ILE A 7 52.70 -36.59 7.92
C ILE A 7 51.88 -35.70 6.97
N ARG A 8 50.55 -35.79 7.12
CA ARG A 8 49.63 -34.77 7.68
C ARG A 8 49.40 -33.54 6.79
N GLN A 9 48.34 -33.68 5.99
CA GLN A 9 47.58 -32.60 5.37
C GLN A 9 46.88 -31.76 6.45
N TRP A 10 47.18 -30.47 6.51
CA TRP A 10 46.40 -29.48 7.26
C TRP A 10 45.38 -28.88 6.31
N LEU A 11 44.12 -29.34 6.40
CA LEU A 11 42.98 -28.66 5.78
C LEU A 11 42.56 -27.50 6.70
N PHE A 12 42.85 -26.27 6.29
CA PHE A 12 42.19 -25.09 6.86
C PHE A 12 40.77 -25.00 6.28
N LEU A 13 39.77 -25.43 7.06
CA LEU A 13 38.38 -25.08 6.81
C LEU A 13 38.16 -23.62 7.27
N ALA A 14 38.17 -22.69 6.32
CA ALA A 14 37.60 -21.37 6.53
C ALA A 14 36.07 -21.50 6.51
N ALA A 15 35.46 -21.52 7.69
CA ALA A 15 34.01 -21.42 7.83
C ALA A 15 33.58 -20.01 7.39
N VAL A 16 33.08 -19.89 6.16
CA VAL A 16 32.39 -18.70 5.67
C VAL A 16 31.03 -18.65 6.38
N THR A 17 30.96 -17.89 7.46
CA THR A 17 29.70 -17.66 8.19
C THR A 17 28.79 -16.79 7.34
N LEU A 18 27.86 -17.42 6.63
CA LEU A 18 26.81 -16.76 5.86
C LEU A 18 25.83 -16.10 6.84
N LEU A 19 25.91 -14.78 7.02
CA LEU A 19 24.92 -13.98 7.75
C LEU A 19 23.63 -13.95 6.91
N ILE A 20 22.74 -14.91 7.15
CA ILE A 20 21.38 -14.88 6.60
C ILE A 20 20.61 -13.84 7.40
N SER A 21 20.66 -12.58 6.95
CA SER A 21 19.72 -11.54 7.39
C SER A 21 18.30 -12.01 7.08
N SER A 22 17.62 -12.51 8.10
CA SER A 22 16.20 -12.87 8.05
C SER A 22 15.42 -11.56 8.06
N ALA A 23 15.42 -10.86 6.93
CA ALA A 23 14.44 -9.82 6.68
C ALA A 23 13.09 -10.52 6.71
N SER A 24 12.34 -10.35 7.80
CA SER A 24 10.97 -10.82 7.91
C SER A 24 10.24 -10.33 6.66
N ALA A 25 9.81 -11.25 5.80
CA ALA A 25 9.01 -10.94 4.63
C ALA A 25 7.64 -10.46 5.11
N GLN A 26 7.57 -9.21 5.56
CA GLN A 26 6.30 -8.55 5.78
C GLN A 26 5.59 -8.53 4.43
N SER A 27 4.36 -9.04 4.41
CA SER A 27 3.48 -8.95 3.24
C SER A 27 3.60 -7.54 2.66
N SER A 28 4.07 -7.47 1.41
CA SER A 28 4.15 -6.22 0.66
C SER A 28 2.76 -5.65 0.41
N ARG A 29 1.71 -6.45 0.62
CA ARG A 29 0.31 -6.07 0.41
C ARG A 29 -0.32 -5.51 1.67
N VAL A 30 -1.28 -4.60 1.46
CA VAL A 30 -2.18 -4.07 2.49
C VAL A 30 -3.62 -4.36 2.12
N HIS A 31 -4.43 -4.60 3.14
CA HIS A 31 -5.88 -4.71 2.98
C HIS A 31 -6.46 -3.31 2.80
N CYS A 32 -7.21 -3.09 1.74
CA CYS A 32 -7.84 -1.83 1.41
C CYS A 32 -9.35 -2.01 1.26
N GLN A 33 -10.09 -0.94 1.53
CA GLN A 33 -11.52 -0.86 1.39
C GLN A 33 -11.88 0.38 0.58
N LEU A 34 -12.67 0.18 -0.47
CA LEU A 34 -13.37 1.22 -1.20
C LEU A 34 -14.78 1.35 -0.62
N GLU A 35 -15.19 2.58 -0.34
CA GLU A 35 -16.56 2.93 0.01
C GLU A 35 -17.04 3.98 -0.99
N ILE A 36 -18.18 3.75 -1.62
CA ILE A 36 -18.83 4.70 -2.52
C ILE A 36 -20.29 4.81 -2.10
N THR A 37 -20.81 6.03 -2.04
CA THR A 37 -22.25 6.29 -1.90
C THR A 37 -22.79 6.60 -3.28
N LEU A 38 -23.62 5.69 -3.78
CA LEU A 38 -24.31 5.81 -5.07
C LEU A 38 -25.61 6.59 -4.87
N ASP A 39 -26.13 7.18 -5.94
CA ASP A 39 -27.41 7.88 -5.97
C ASP A 39 -28.61 6.91 -6.09
N ASP A 40 -29.75 7.36 -6.63
CA ASP A 40 -30.91 6.51 -6.87
C ASP A 40 -30.87 5.67 -8.16
N GLN A 41 -29.88 5.87 -9.04
CA GLN A 41 -29.59 5.10 -10.26
C GLN A 41 -28.21 4.40 -10.20
N PRO A 42 -27.93 3.55 -9.19
CA PRO A 42 -26.61 2.94 -9.01
C PRO A 42 -26.14 2.07 -10.18
N HIS A 43 -27.07 1.64 -11.03
CA HIS A 43 -26.79 0.80 -12.20
C HIS A 43 -26.08 1.51 -13.34
N GLU A 44 -26.06 2.85 -13.33
CA GLU A 44 -25.31 3.67 -14.27
C GLU A 44 -23.86 3.86 -13.81
N THR A 45 -23.56 3.52 -12.54
CA THR A 45 -22.23 3.66 -11.97
C THR A 45 -21.43 2.37 -12.09
N ALA A 46 -20.20 2.48 -12.60
CA ALA A 46 -19.18 1.45 -12.56
C ALA A 46 -17.89 1.99 -11.94
N TRP A 47 -17.06 1.10 -11.40
CA TRP A 47 -15.75 1.49 -10.90
C TRP A 47 -14.68 0.44 -11.14
N GLU A 48 -13.45 0.93 -11.22
CA GLU A 48 -12.27 0.12 -11.43
C GLU A 48 -11.09 0.65 -10.63
N ILE A 49 -10.26 -0.27 -10.12
CA ILE A 49 -8.93 0.08 -9.60
C ILE A 49 -7.86 -0.50 -10.52
N ARG A 50 -7.05 0.39 -11.11
CA ARG A 50 -5.92 0.03 -11.97
C ARG A 50 -4.59 0.20 -11.27
N GLY A 51 -3.67 -0.68 -11.64
CA GLY A 51 -2.28 -0.64 -11.18
C GLY A 51 -1.49 0.61 -11.61
N PRO A 52 -0.22 0.72 -11.17
CA PRO A 52 0.63 1.90 -11.36
C PRO A 52 0.97 2.24 -12.81
N ILE A 53 0.81 1.29 -13.73
CA ILE A 53 1.16 1.44 -15.14
C ILE A 53 -0.15 1.54 -15.95
N PRO A 54 -0.36 2.63 -16.71
CA PRO A 54 -1.50 2.75 -17.62
C PRO A 54 -1.52 1.58 -18.60
N GLY A 55 -2.63 0.81 -18.64
CA GLY A 55 -2.77 -0.39 -19.48
C GLY A 55 -2.42 -1.72 -18.81
N VAL A 56 -2.14 -1.73 -17.50
CA VAL A 56 -1.95 -2.96 -16.70
C VAL A 56 -3.23 -3.39 -16.00
N ALA A 57 -3.27 -4.70 -15.69
CA ALA A 57 -4.33 -5.48 -15.08
C ALA A 57 -5.26 -4.72 -14.13
N ILE A 58 -6.55 -4.91 -14.38
CA ILE A 58 -7.66 -4.60 -13.50
C ILE A 58 -7.40 -5.31 -12.17
N VAL A 59 -7.18 -4.53 -11.10
CA VAL A 59 -7.00 -5.09 -9.76
C VAL A 59 -8.36 -5.51 -9.21
N ARG A 60 -9.39 -4.72 -9.53
CA ARG A 60 -10.78 -4.96 -9.15
C ARG A 60 -11.69 -4.11 -10.05
N GLU A 61 -12.80 -4.68 -10.47
CA GLU A 61 -13.88 -4.01 -11.20
C GLU A 61 -15.23 -4.45 -10.63
N THR A 62 -16.23 -3.59 -10.76
CA THR A 62 -17.64 -3.93 -10.50
C THR A 62 -18.55 -3.05 -11.33
N GLU A 63 -19.62 -3.67 -11.83
CA GLU A 63 -20.80 -3.03 -12.39
C GLU A 63 -21.98 -3.38 -11.48
N TYR A 64 -22.84 -2.41 -11.18
CA TYR A 64 -24.02 -2.64 -10.34
C TYR A 64 -25.23 -3.02 -11.20
N ASN A 65 -25.91 -4.10 -10.81
CA ASN A 65 -27.08 -4.57 -11.55
C ASN A 65 -28.30 -3.65 -11.31
N HIS A 66 -29.13 -3.47 -12.34
CA HIS A 66 -30.39 -2.67 -12.39
C HIS A 66 -31.43 -2.88 -11.26
N TYR A 67 -31.23 -3.83 -10.34
CA TYR A 67 -32.18 -4.15 -9.28
C TYR A 67 -31.88 -3.45 -7.94
N GLN A 68 -30.73 -2.79 -7.82
CA GLN A 68 -30.46 -1.90 -6.70
C GLN A 68 -31.10 -0.55 -7.01
N THR A 69 -32.10 -0.16 -6.22
CA THR A 69 -32.77 1.14 -6.35
C THR A 69 -32.61 1.93 -5.06
N GLY A 70 -32.42 3.25 -5.20
CA GLY A 70 -32.23 4.16 -4.09
C GLY A 70 -30.79 4.27 -3.60
N GLN A 71 -30.54 5.35 -2.87
CA GLN A 71 -29.23 5.71 -2.34
C GLN A 71 -28.64 4.57 -1.51
N THR A 72 -27.47 4.09 -1.92
CA THR A 72 -26.82 2.96 -1.27
C THR A 72 -25.32 3.22 -1.08
N THR A 73 -24.80 2.81 0.06
CA THR A 73 -23.35 2.81 0.32
C THR A 73 -22.81 1.41 0.12
N ILE A 74 -21.94 1.27 -0.88
CA ILE A 74 -21.24 0.03 -1.19
C ILE A 74 -19.89 -0.01 -0.49
N ARG A 75 -19.45 -1.21 -0.10
CA ARG A 75 -18.15 -1.43 0.53
C ARG A 75 -17.46 -2.64 -0.08
N GLU A 76 -16.29 -2.40 -0.65
CA GLU A 76 -15.54 -3.41 -1.40
C GLU A 76 -14.13 -3.52 -0.85
N SER A 77 -13.68 -4.75 -0.62
CA SER A 77 -12.39 -5.03 0.02
C SER A 77 -11.44 -5.75 -0.94
N PHE A 78 -10.19 -5.31 -0.98
CA PHE A 78 -9.16 -5.83 -1.89
C PHE A 78 -7.75 -5.63 -1.29
N PHE A 79 -6.73 -6.17 -1.95
CA PHE A 79 -5.34 -6.07 -1.49
C PHE A 79 -4.45 -5.39 -2.52
N LEU A 80 -3.79 -4.30 -2.12
CA LEU A 80 -2.85 -3.53 -2.95
C LEU A 80 -1.42 -3.66 -2.45
N GLU A 81 -0.44 -3.51 -3.34
CA GLU A 81 0.98 -3.45 -2.97
C GLU A 81 1.32 -2.10 -2.33
N LYS A 82 2.15 -2.12 -1.29
CA LYS A 82 2.69 -0.91 -0.64
C LYS A 82 3.69 -0.22 -1.57
N MET A 83 3.86 1.09 -1.35
CA MET A 83 4.77 1.98 -2.08
C MET A 83 4.41 2.18 -3.55
N GLU A 84 3.29 1.64 -4.02
CA GLU A 84 2.82 1.78 -5.39
C GLU A 84 1.75 2.89 -5.52
N SER A 85 1.61 3.40 -6.74
CA SER A 85 0.53 4.31 -7.13
C SER A 85 -0.59 3.54 -7.82
N TYR A 86 -1.84 3.95 -7.58
CA TYR A 86 -3.01 3.33 -8.20
C TYR A 86 -3.96 4.41 -8.71
N TYR A 87 -4.87 3.99 -9.58
CA TYR A 87 -5.92 4.83 -10.13
C TYR A 87 -7.28 4.22 -9.78
N LEU A 88 -8.13 5.00 -9.15
CA LEU A 88 -9.57 4.72 -9.07
C LEU A 88 -10.23 5.38 -10.27
N ILE A 89 -10.93 4.59 -11.08
CA ILE A 89 -11.74 5.06 -12.19
C ILE A 89 -13.18 4.87 -11.77
N LEU A 90 -13.95 5.95 -11.81
CA LEU A 90 -15.39 5.97 -11.64
C LEU A 90 -16.00 6.32 -13.00
N VAL A 91 -17.00 5.57 -13.43
CA VAL A 91 -17.74 5.82 -14.67
C VAL A 91 -19.22 5.91 -14.31
N ASP A 92 -19.91 6.83 -14.95
CA ASP A 92 -21.34 7.07 -14.80
C ASP A 92 -21.95 7.26 -16.19
N GLU A 93 -22.90 6.41 -16.58
CA GLU A 93 -23.52 6.44 -17.92
C GLU A 93 -24.74 7.37 -18.02
N GLY A 94 -25.16 8.02 -16.92
CA GLY A 94 -26.36 8.91 -16.87
C GLY A 94 -26.08 10.41 -16.72
N GLU A 95 -24.85 10.78 -16.40
CA GLU A 95 -24.48 12.14 -15.93
C GLU A 95 -25.12 12.57 -14.59
N ASP A 96 -25.80 11.65 -13.90
CA ASP A 96 -26.47 11.87 -12.63
C ASP A 96 -26.26 10.76 -11.58
N GLY A 97 -25.86 9.55 -11.99
CA GLY A 97 -25.62 8.35 -11.19
C GLY A 97 -24.68 8.50 -9.96
N ILE A 98 -23.87 9.55 -9.90
CA ILE A 98 -23.05 9.87 -8.71
C ILE A 98 -23.32 11.28 -8.18
N LYS A 99 -24.54 11.80 -8.26
CA LYS A 99 -24.84 13.12 -7.67
C LYS A 99 -24.85 13.06 -6.14
N GLU A 100 -24.10 13.95 -5.50
CA GLU A 100 -23.83 13.95 -4.04
C GLU A 100 -23.09 12.71 -3.52
N GLY A 101 -22.57 11.86 -4.42
CA GLY A 101 -21.91 10.62 -4.04
C GLY A 101 -20.54 10.86 -3.45
N MET A 102 -20.29 10.35 -2.24
CA MET A 102 -18.96 10.37 -1.65
C MET A 102 -18.23 9.08 -1.98
N TYR A 103 -16.94 9.18 -2.29
CA TYR A 103 -16.05 8.03 -2.37
C TYR A 103 -14.90 8.15 -1.37
N SER A 104 -14.43 7.01 -0.89
CA SER A 104 -13.20 6.92 -0.11
C SER A 104 -12.48 5.60 -0.33
N VAL A 105 -11.16 5.66 -0.37
CA VAL A 105 -10.27 4.51 -0.35
C VAL A 105 -9.47 4.58 0.94
N SER A 106 -9.56 3.53 1.75
CA SER A 106 -8.78 3.37 2.98
C SER A 106 -7.99 2.08 2.95
N CYS A 107 -6.83 2.05 3.62
CA CYS A 107 -6.03 0.84 3.75
C CYS A 107 -5.54 0.65 5.19
N ARG A 108 -5.44 -0.60 5.61
CA ARG A 108 -4.94 -1.04 6.91
C ARG A 108 -3.44 -1.30 6.86
N PHE A 109 -2.68 -0.55 7.64
CA PHE A 109 -1.23 -0.68 7.79
C PHE A 109 -0.89 -1.20 9.18
N GLY A 110 -0.92 -2.52 9.36
CA GLY A 110 -0.73 -3.11 10.69
C GLY A 110 -1.93 -2.85 11.58
N SER A 111 -1.79 -1.99 12.60
CA SER A 111 -2.81 -1.72 13.61
C SER A 111 -3.65 -0.46 13.38
N TYR A 112 -3.40 0.29 12.31
CA TYR A 112 -4.15 1.50 11.99
C TYR A 112 -4.66 1.50 10.55
N ASP A 113 -5.77 2.20 10.35
CA ASP A 113 -6.38 2.43 9.05
C ASP A 113 -6.05 3.86 8.58
N ARG A 114 -5.78 4.04 7.29
CA ARG A 114 -5.46 5.32 6.67
C ARG A 114 -6.34 5.54 5.46
N ILE A 115 -6.98 6.71 5.39
CA ILE A 115 -7.66 7.18 4.18
C ILE A 115 -6.60 7.66 3.18
N LEU A 116 -6.55 7.04 2.01
CA LEU A 116 -5.62 7.37 0.92
C LEU A 116 -6.23 8.32 -0.10
N LEU A 117 -7.54 8.24 -0.26
CA LEU A 117 -8.31 9.03 -1.21
C LEU A 117 -9.70 9.26 -0.64
N THR A 118 -10.21 10.48 -0.75
CA THR A 118 -11.61 10.78 -0.49
C THR A 118 -12.01 11.98 -1.33
N GLY A 119 -13.26 12.00 -1.78
CA GLY A 119 -13.79 13.11 -2.54
C GLY A 119 -15.29 13.01 -2.68
N LYS A 120 -15.86 14.09 -3.20
CA LYS A 120 -17.20 14.10 -3.74
C LYS A 120 -17.09 13.79 -5.23
N ALA A 121 -17.86 12.85 -5.71
CA ALA A 121 -18.15 12.75 -7.11
C ALA A 121 -19.33 13.70 -7.36
N ASP A 122 -19.07 14.79 -8.09
CA ASP A 122 -20.08 15.63 -8.74
C ASP A 122 -19.69 15.68 -10.23
N TYR A 123 -19.34 14.53 -10.78
CA TYR A 123 -18.82 14.41 -12.13
C TYR A 123 -19.84 13.64 -12.94
N GLY A 124 -20.60 14.33 -13.80
CA GLY A 124 -21.55 13.67 -14.69
C GLY A 124 -20.91 12.51 -15.45
N ASP A 125 -19.68 12.66 -15.93
CA ASP A 125 -19.04 11.59 -16.72
C ASP A 125 -18.14 10.64 -15.90
N GLY A 126 -18.20 10.70 -14.56
CA GLY A 126 -17.24 10.02 -13.69
C GLY A 126 -15.84 10.68 -13.64
N GLY A 127 -14.81 9.95 -13.21
CA GLY A 127 -13.48 10.53 -13.01
C GLY A 127 -12.35 9.54 -12.72
N ILE A 128 -11.11 10.00 -12.93
CA ILE A 128 -9.89 9.23 -12.68
C ILE A 128 -9.11 9.87 -11.53
N PHE A 129 -8.92 9.13 -10.45
CA PHE A 129 -8.31 9.60 -9.21
C PHE A 129 -7.06 8.80 -8.87
N LYS A 130 -5.92 9.49 -8.80
CA LYS A 130 -4.65 8.87 -8.41
C LYS A 130 -4.49 8.86 -6.89
N PHE A 131 -4.04 7.75 -6.33
CA PHE A 131 -3.66 7.65 -4.92
C PHE A 131 -2.42 6.77 -4.74
N GLN A 132 -1.74 6.91 -3.60
CA GLN A 132 -0.49 6.19 -3.31
C GLN A 132 -0.63 5.38 -2.02
N VAL A 133 -0.20 4.12 -2.06
CA VAL A 133 -0.29 3.18 -0.94
C VAL A 133 0.99 3.25 -0.12
N GLU A 134 1.25 4.40 0.49
CA GLU A 134 2.43 4.59 1.33
C GLU A 134 2.08 4.42 2.82
N PRO A 135 2.88 3.68 3.60
CA PRO A 135 2.84 3.83 5.05
C PRO A 135 3.08 5.31 5.40
N PRO A 136 2.49 5.85 6.48
CA PRO A 136 2.91 7.13 7.02
C PRO A 136 4.42 7.08 7.21
N ALA A 137 5.11 8.13 6.73
CA ALA A 137 6.51 8.32 7.04
C ALA A 137 6.62 8.12 8.55
N GLN A 138 7.39 7.11 8.97
CA GLN A 138 7.69 6.93 10.39
C GLN A 138 8.19 8.30 10.82
N GLN A 139 7.40 9.02 11.64
CA GLN A 139 7.87 10.24 12.25
C GLN A 139 9.16 9.80 12.90
N ARG A 140 10.31 10.21 12.32
CA ARG A 140 11.60 9.93 12.92
C ARG A 140 11.43 10.50 14.30
N GLN A 141 11.26 9.63 15.30
CA GLN A 141 11.29 10.04 16.68
C GLN A 141 12.56 10.83 16.73
N GLN A 142 12.44 12.14 16.87
CA GLN A 142 13.59 13.03 16.89
C GLN A 142 14.36 12.49 18.08
N GLN A 143 15.41 11.71 17.82
CA GLN A 143 16.29 11.25 18.86
C GLN A 143 16.67 12.53 19.57
N PRO A 144 16.39 12.67 20.88
CA PRO A 144 16.72 13.88 21.59
C PRO A 144 18.17 14.15 21.27
N VAL A 145 18.43 15.29 20.63
CA VAL A 145 19.78 15.70 20.28
C VAL A 145 20.52 15.68 21.59
N GLN A 146 21.35 14.64 21.80
CA GLN A 146 22.18 14.57 22.98
C GLN A 146 23.12 15.75 22.83
N SER A 147 22.78 16.86 23.48
CA SER A 147 23.62 18.02 23.57
C SER A 147 24.90 17.52 24.24
N GLN A 148 25.93 17.25 23.45
CA GLN A 148 27.25 16.99 23.97
C GLN A 148 27.64 18.24 24.74
N ARG A 149 27.41 18.21 26.06
CA ARG A 149 28.00 19.16 26.99
C ARG A 149 29.51 18.99 26.83
N ARG A 150 30.11 19.85 25.99
CA ARG A 150 31.55 20.07 26.01
C ARG A 150 31.89 20.61 27.38
N SER A 151 32.36 19.74 28.27
CA SER A 151 33.03 20.16 29.50
C SER A 151 34.36 20.78 29.10
N SER A 152 34.41 22.10 29.04
CA SER A 152 35.67 22.86 29.00
C SER A 152 36.38 22.68 30.34
N PHE A 153 37.30 21.74 30.37
CA PHE A 153 38.24 21.53 31.47
C PHE A 153 39.37 22.56 31.31
N TRP A 154 39.42 23.56 32.19
CA TRP A 154 40.56 24.49 32.28
C TRP A 154 41.56 23.95 33.30
N PRO A 155 42.86 23.84 32.96
CA PRO A 155 43.89 23.56 33.95
C PRO A 155 44.32 24.88 34.62
N PHE A 156 44.38 24.88 35.94
CA PHE A 156 45.21 25.78 36.73
C PHE A 156 46.45 25.02 37.18
#